data_AF-A0A8T2JUQ5-F1
#
_entry.id   AF-A0A8T2JUQ5-F1
#
_cell.length_a   1.000
_cell.length_b   1.000
_cell.length_c   1.000
_cell.angle_alpha   90.00
_cell.angle_beta   90.00
_cell.angle_gamma   90.00
#
_symmetry.space_group_name_H-M   'P 1'
#
loop_
_entity.id
_entity.type
_entity.pdbx_description
1 polymer ?
#
loop_
_entity_poly.entity_id
_entity_poly.type
_entity_poly.pdbx_seq_one_letter_code
_entity_poly.pdbx_strand_id
1 'polypeptide(L)'
;MEPPGPVQSSVDLGGYCPPGSSRKRQVRFGAHHDIILLREVIQHNPYSVRESRLAWAAVAEKMNAALRGEGFEVDGRRCRERTALLLHYYKRQNFTGLRRFGTESLYMEKEDLLQEVLELESDKQVVGSEPHRYTHQDAMAVTITEETLCRVQEEAMAPPVMEAKQEEEIVEEKQLNHKQECEGCCSVYSRILQHLERRAEAEQRLREEELALRREELQLQRERAALERERQEAEHRERERRFELEREERQVILSILRERIMK
;
A
#
# COMPACT_ATOMS: atom_id res chain seq x y z
N MET A 1 0.37 -52.73 -60.05
CA MET A 1 0.35 -51.28 -59.77
C MET A 1 -0.79 -51.04 -58.80
N GLU A 2 -0.47 -50.95 -57.51
CA GLU A 2 -1.39 -50.53 -56.46
C GLU A 2 -0.93 -49.16 -55.94
N PRO A 3 -1.84 -48.25 -55.55
CA PRO A 3 -1.46 -46.92 -55.10
C PRO A 3 -0.97 -46.93 -53.64
N PRO A 4 0.01 -46.08 -53.27
CA PRO A 4 0.46 -45.95 -51.89
C PRO A 4 -0.57 -45.17 -51.06
N GLY A 5 -0.92 -45.73 -49.89
CA GLY A 5 -1.80 -45.09 -48.91
C GLY A 5 -1.16 -43.87 -48.23
N PRO A 6 -1.98 -42.96 -47.67
CA PRO A 6 -1.50 -41.71 -47.08
C PRO A 6 -0.84 -41.97 -45.72
N VAL A 7 0.41 -41.55 -45.59
CA VAL A 7 1.15 -41.48 -44.33
C VAL A 7 0.59 -40.30 -43.52
N GLN A 8 -0.24 -40.60 -42.52
CA GLN A 8 -0.66 -39.61 -41.53
C GLN A 8 0.48 -39.36 -40.54
N SER A 9 1.01 -38.14 -40.56
CA SER A 9 1.85 -37.58 -39.52
C SER A 9 1.02 -37.33 -38.26
N SER A 10 1.22 -38.15 -37.23
CA SER A 10 0.79 -37.85 -35.86
C SER A 10 1.96 -38.07 -34.93
N VAL A 11 2.63 -36.98 -34.57
CA VAL A 11 3.47 -36.90 -33.37
C VAL A 11 2.67 -36.16 -32.32
N ASP A 12 1.68 -36.87 -31.77
CA ASP A 12 1.12 -36.56 -30.45
C ASP A 12 2.06 -37.16 -29.39
N LEU A 13 3.04 -36.38 -28.96
CA LEU A 13 3.75 -36.64 -27.69
C LEU A 13 2.87 -36.15 -26.53
N GLY A 14 1.66 -36.71 -26.45
CA GLY A 14 0.76 -36.58 -25.32
C GLY A 14 1.10 -37.64 -24.28
N GLY A 15 1.66 -37.21 -23.14
CA GLY A 15 1.92 -38.09 -22.01
C GLY A 15 0.65 -38.82 -21.58
N TYR A 16 0.66 -40.15 -21.70
CA TYR A 16 -0.37 -41.01 -21.15
C TYR A 16 -0.39 -40.88 -19.62
N CYS A 17 -1.40 -40.18 -19.10
CA CYS A 17 -1.79 -40.27 -17.68
C CYS A 17 -2.79 -41.41 -17.53
N PRO A 18 -2.60 -42.35 -16.59
CA PRO A 18 -3.52 -43.45 -16.38
C PRO A 18 -4.88 -42.94 -15.85
N PRO A 19 -6.01 -43.50 -16.30
CA PRO A 19 -7.33 -43.10 -15.84
C PRO A 19 -7.52 -43.61 -14.40
N GLY A 20 -7.59 -42.68 -13.45
CA GLY A 20 -7.86 -42.99 -12.03
C GLY A 20 -7.02 -42.23 -11.02
N SER A 21 -6.02 -41.45 -11.45
CA SER A 21 -5.21 -40.59 -10.57
C SER A 21 -5.36 -39.14 -10.99
N SER A 22 -6.49 -38.50 -10.63
CA SER A 22 -6.56 -37.05 -10.61
C SER A 22 -5.70 -36.57 -9.45
N ARG A 23 -4.40 -36.39 -9.68
CA ARG A 23 -3.57 -35.58 -8.77
C ARG A 23 -4.30 -34.25 -8.60
N LYS A 24 -4.84 -34.01 -7.40
CA LYS A 24 -5.58 -32.77 -7.09
C LYS A 24 -4.68 -31.62 -7.47
N ARG A 25 -5.09 -30.86 -8.51
CA ARG A 25 -4.31 -29.69 -8.96
C ARG A 25 -4.11 -28.79 -7.75
N GLN A 26 -2.87 -28.32 -7.56
CA GLN A 26 -2.59 -27.39 -6.49
C GLN A 26 -3.43 -26.14 -6.71
N VAL A 27 -4.32 -25.85 -5.76
CA VAL A 27 -5.20 -24.70 -5.82
C VAL A 27 -4.36 -23.44 -5.69
N ARG A 28 -4.50 -22.52 -6.65
CA ARG A 28 -3.83 -21.22 -6.66
C ARG A 28 -4.87 -20.12 -6.62
N PHE A 29 -4.86 -19.35 -5.54
CA PHE A 29 -5.70 -18.16 -5.41
C PHE A 29 -5.18 -17.04 -6.31
N GLY A 30 -6.10 -16.34 -6.95
CA GLY A 30 -5.88 -15.14 -7.76
C GLY A 30 -6.84 -14.06 -7.29
N ALA A 31 -6.75 -12.83 -7.82
CA ALA A 31 -7.62 -11.73 -7.38
C ALA A 31 -9.10 -12.06 -7.49
N HIS A 32 -9.54 -12.69 -8.59
CA HIS A 32 -10.92 -13.12 -8.77
C HIS A 32 -11.41 -14.05 -7.64
N HIS A 33 -10.62 -15.07 -7.32
CA HIS A 33 -10.91 -16.00 -6.23
C HIS A 33 -10.94 -15.30 -4.86
N ASP A 34 -10.03 -14.36 -4.62
CA ASP A 34 -9.98 -13.59 -3.37
C ASP A 34 -11.23 -12.72 -3.21
N ILE A 35 -11.69 -12.05 -4.27
CA ILE A 35 -12.90 -11.22 -4.25
C ILE A 35 -14.13 -12.06 -3.92
N ILE A 36 -14.30 -13.21 -4.59
CA ILE A 36 -15.42 -14.11 -4.29
C ILE A 36 -15.35 -14.58 -2.84
N LEU A 37 -14.17 -15.02 -2.38
CA LEU A 37 -13.97 -15.44 -0.99
C LEU A 37 -14.38 -14.34 -0.01
N LEU A 38 -13.95 -13.10 -0.22
CA LEU A 38 -14.23 -11.99 0.70
C LEU A 38 -15.72 -11.61 0.69
N ARG A 39 -16.36 -11.57 -0.47
CA ARG A 39 -17.82 -11.36 -0.57
C ARG A 39 -18.60 -12.42 0.20
N GLU A 40 -18.23 -13.70 0.06
CA GLU A 40 -18.87 -14.79 0.81
C GLU A 40 -18.60 -14.69 2.32
N VAL A 41 -17.41 -14.24 2.73
CA VAL A 41 -17.09 -13.99 4.14
C VAL A 41 -17.94 -12.88 4.73
N ILE A 42 -18.15 -11.78 4.00
CA ILE A 42 -19.02 -10.67 4.45
C ILE A 42 -20.46 -11.17 4.57
N GLN A 43 -20.96 -11.85 3.54
CA GLN A 43 -22.35 -12.31 3.48
C GLN A 43 -22.70 -13.33 4.56
N HIS A 44 -21.78 -14.26 4.85
CA HIS A 44 -22.02 -15.33 5.83
C HIS A 44 -21.46 -15.05 7.23
N ASN A 45 -20.65 -13.99 7.36
CA ASN A 45 -20.00 -13.53 8.60
C ASN A 45 -19.55 -14.68 9.53
N PRO A 46 -18.46 -15.38 9.21
CA PRO A 46 -17.93 -16.46 10.04
C PRO A 46 -17.33 -16.00 11.38
N TYR A 47 -17.30 -14.68 11.61
CA TYR A 47 -16.82 -14.04 12.84
C TYR A 47 -17.93 -13.87 13.88
N SER A 48 -19.20 -13.83 13.46
CA SER A 48 -20.37 -13.68 14.36
C SER A 48 -20.69 -14.91 15.23
N VAL A 49 -20.21 -16.10 14.84
CA VAL A 49 -20.58 -17.38 15.47
C VAL A 49 -19.44 -17.93 16.32
N ARG A 50 -19.76 -18.44 17.52
CA ARG A 50 -18.77 -19.12 18.39
C ARG A 50 -18.17 -20.36 17.74
N GLU A 51 -19.00 -21.15 17.06
CA GLU A 51 -18.61 -22.33 16.28
C GLU A 51 -18.13 -21.95 14.87
N SER A 52 -16.97 -21.28 14.79
CA SER A 52 -16.43 -20.74 13.54
C SER A 52 -16.18 -21.82 12.47
N ARG A 53 -15.93 -23.09 12.84
CA ARG A 53 -15.64 -24.19 11.90
C ARG A 53 -16.77 -24.44 10.90
N LEU A 54 -18.03 -24.49 11.37
CA LEU A 54 -19.19 -24.71 10.51
C LEU A 54 -19.46 -23.50 9.60
N ALA A 55 -19.28 -22.30 10.14
CA ALA A 55 -19.45 -21.07 9.36
C ALA A 55 -18.43 -20.99 8.20
N TRP A 56 -17.16 -21.33 8.45
CA TRP A 56 -16.16 -21.41 7.38
C TRP A 56 -16.44 -22.54 6.37
N ALA A 57 -17.06 -23.65 6.78
CA ALA A 57 -17.48 -24.68 5.86
C ALA A 57 -18.60 -24.20 4.93
N ALA A 58 -19.56 -23.42 5.44
CA ALA A 58 -20.61 -22.80 4.63
C ALA A 58 -20.04 -21.79 3.62
N VAL A 59 -19.07 -20.95 4.03
CA VAL A 59 -18.35 -20.04 3.11
C VAL A 59 -17.68 -20.83 1.98
N ALA A 60 -17.01 -21.94 2.29
CA ALA A 60 -16.37 -22.76 1.27
C ALA A 60 -17.38 -23.40 0.32
N GLU A 61 -18.53 -23.87 0.81
CA GLU A 61 -19.60 -24.41 -0.03
C GLU A 61 -20.09 -23.37 -1.05
N LYS A 62 -20.29 -22.13 -0.61
CA LYS A 62 -20.77 -21.04 -1.46
C LYS A 62 -19.71 -20.58 -2.47
N MET A 63 -18.47 -20.44 -2.03
CA MET A 63 -17.35 -20.14 -2.91
C MET A 63 -17.17 -21.22 -4.00
N ASN A 64 -17.22 -22.50 -3.63
CA ASN A 64 -17.15 -23.60 -4.58
C ASN A 64 -18.36 -23.61 -5.53
N ALA A 65 -19.56 -23.23 -5.03
CA ALA A 65 -20.76 -23.09 -5.83
C ALA A 65 -20.63 -21.95 -6.87
N ALA A 66 -20.02 -20.83 -6.50
CA ALA A 66 -19.77 -19.69 -7.39
C ALA A 66 -18.70 -20.00 -8.46
N LEU A 67 -17.70 -20.81 -8.11
CA LEU A 67 -16.59 -21.20 -8.99
C LEU A 67 -16.81 -22.55 -9.71
N ARG A 68 -18.06 -23.03 -9.77
CA ARG A 68 -18.38 -24.27 -10.48
C ARG A 68 -18.00 -24.14 -11.95
N GLY A 69 -17.09 -25.01 -12.39
CA GLY A 69 -16.59 -25.05 -13.76
C GLY A 69 -15.12 -24.66 -13.91
N GLU A 70 -14.51 -24.03 -12.90
CA GLU A 70 -13.11 -23.59 -12.95
C GLU A 70 -12.11 -24.65 -12.46
N GLY A 71 -12.61 -25.81 -12.01
CA GLY A 71 -11.77 -26.83 -11.37
C GLY A 71 -11.11 -26.34 -10.07
N PHE A 72 -11.72 -25.34 -9.43
CA PHE A 72 -11.27 -24.73 -8.19
C PHE A 72 -12.13 -25.24 -7.03
N GLU A 73 -11.52 -25.96 -6.08
CA GLU A 73 -12.20 -26.48 -4.90
C GLU A 73 -11.39 -26.22 -3.63
N VAL A 74 -12.03 -25.62 -2.64
CA VAL A 74 -11.43 -25.31 -1.33
C VAL A 74 -12.33 -25.77 -0.19
N ASP A 75 -11.71 -26.05 0.96
CA ASP A 75 -12.40 -26.35 2.20
C ASP A 75 -12.43 -25.12 3.11
N GLY A 76 -13.29 -25.14 4.13
CA GLY A 76 -13.43 -24.01 5.06
C GLY A 76 -12.13 -23.63 5.76
N ARG A 77 -11.22 -24.59 5.95
CA ARG A 77 -9.88 -24.34 6.48
C ARG A 77 -9.07 -23.45 5.53
N ARG A 78 -8.99 -23.78 4.24
CA ARG A 78 -8.29 -22.96 3.24
C ARG A 78 -8.90 -21.58 3.09
N CYS A 79 -10.23 -21.45 3.11
CA CYS A 79 -10.91 -20.16 3.10
C CYS A 79 -10.43 -19.30 4.28
N ARG A 80 -10.48 -19.83 5.51
CA ARG A 80 -10.03 -19.12 6.71
C ARG A 80 -8.56 -18.70 6.64
N GLU A 81 -7.68 -19.63 6.29
CA GLU A 81 -6.24 -19.38 6.19
C GLU A 81 -5.93 -18.32 5.12
N ARG A 82 -6.65 -18.37 3.98
CA ARG A 82 -6.51 -17.37 2.92
C ARG A 82 -6.99 -16.00 3.39
N THR A 83 -8.17 -15.89 4.00
CA THR A 83 -8.69 -14.62 4.52
C THR A 83 -7.75 -14.02 5.58
N ALA A 84 -7.25 -14.84 6.51
CA ALA A 84 -6.28 -14.39 7.51
C ALA A 84 -4.99 -13.86 6.88
N LEU A 85 -4.49 -14.52 5.83
CA LEU A 85 -3.31 -14.05 5.10
C LEU A 85 -3.57 -12.70 4.39
N LEU A 86 -4.74 -12.53 3.78
CA LEU A 86 -5.12 -11.29 3.11
C LEU A 86 -5.24 -10.13 4.12
N LEU A 87 -5.90 -10.36 5.26
CA LEU A 87 -5.99 -9.39 6.35
C LEU A 87 -4.61 -9.04 6.92
N HIS A 88 -3.71 -10.02 7.05
CA HIS A 88 -2.33 -9.75 7.48
C HIS A 88 -1.57 -8.82 6.53
N TYR A 89 -1.70 -9.03 5.21
CA TYR A 89 -1.09 -8.13 4.23
C TYR A 89 -1.71 -6.74 4.29
N TYR A 90 -3.04 -6.65 4.41
CA TYR A 90 -3.77 -5.39 4.49
C TYR A 90 -3.40 -4.58 5.74
N LYS A 91 -3.42 -5.20 6.93
CA LYS A 91 -3.01 -4.55 8.20
C LYS A 91 -1.57 -4.03 8.17
N ARG A 92 -0.69 -4.70 7.42
CA ARG A 92 0.72 -4.32 7.26
C ARG A 92 0.96 -3.37 6.08
N GLN A 93 -0.10 -2.93 5.39
CA GLN A 93 -0.01 -2.09 4.18
C GLN A 93 0.92 -2.69 3.11
N ASN A 94 0.99 -4.03 3.04
CA ASN A 94 1.82 -4.75 2.07
C ASN A 94 1.04 -4.99 0.77
N PHE A 95 0.85 -3.92 0.00
CA PHE A 95 0.14 -3.97 -1.27
C PHE A 95 0.85 -4.82 -2.33
N THR A 96 2.18 -4.96 -2.26
CA THR A 96 2.92 -5.83 -3.20
C THR A 96 2.54 -7.31 -3.07
N GLY A 97 2.29 -7.78 -1.84
CA GLY A 97 1.79 -9.13 -1.57
C GLY A 97 0.30 -9.29 -1.90
N LEU A 98 -0.47 -8.21 -1.76
CA LEU A 98 -1.92 -8.19 -2.00
C LEU A 98 -2.27 -8.14 -3.51
N ARG A 99 -1.44 -7.47 -4.31
CA ARG A 99 -1.63 -7.15 -5.73
C ARG A 99 -0.82 -8.04 -6.69
N ARG A 100 -0.59 -9.31 -6.32
CA ARG A 100 0.33 -10.19 -7.06
C ARG A 100 -0.20 -10.60 -8.45
N PHE A 101 -1.53 -10.55 -8.68
CA PHE A 101 -2.20 -10.89 -9.94
C PHE A 101 -3.60 -10.23 -10.03
N GLY A 102 -3.92 -9.50 -11.11
CA GLY A 102 -5.16 -8.74 -11.24
C GLY A 102 -4.98 -7.37 -11.92
N THR A 103 -6.09 -6.74 -12.29
CA THR A 103 -6.16 -5.34 -12.75
C THR A 103 -6.35 -4.40 -11.55
N GLU A 104 -6.09 -3.11 -11.76
CA GLU A 104 -6.25 -2.09 -10.71
C GLU A 104 -7.67 -2.07 -10.13
N SER A 105 -8.70 -2.19 -10.97
CA SER A 105 -10.09 -2.27 -10.53
C SER A 105 -10.38 -3.44 -9.61
N LEU A 106 -9.79 -4.63 -9.87
CA LEU A 106 -9.93 -5.79 -8.98
C LEU A 106 -9.22 -5.58 -7.64
N TYR A 107 -8.17 -4.76 -7.60
CA TYR A 107 -7.46 -4.46 -6.36
C TYR A 107 -8.21 -3.47 -5.49
N MET A 108 -8.81 -2.43 -6.08
CA MET A 108 -9.67 -1.50 -5.36
C MET A 108 -10.83 -2.24 -4.70
N GLU A 109 -11.56 -3.05 -5.47
CA GLU A 109 -12.67 -3.86 -4.93
C GLU A 109 -12.20 -4.78 -3.80
N LYS A 110 -11.04 -5.43 -3.98
CA LYS A 110 -10.48 -6.30 -2.95
C LYS A 110 -10.09 -5.54 -1.68
N GLU A 111 -9.59 -4.30 -1.80
CA GLU A 111 -9.24 -3.44 -0.67
C GLU A 111 -10.50 -2.99 0.09
N ASP A 112 -11.55 -2.58 -0.63
CA ASP A 112 -12.85 -2.23 -0.04
C ASP A 112 -13.45 -3.41 0.75
N LEU A 113 -13.45 -4.61 0.15
CA LEU A 113 -13.94 -5.82 0.81
C LEU A 113 -13.08 -6.21 2.03
N LEU A 114 -11.77 -5.95 2.00
CA LEU A 114 -10.89 -6.24 3.13
C LEU A 114 -11.11 -5.29 4.30
N GLN A 115 -11.45 -4.04 4.02
CA GLN A 115 -11.87 -3.08 5.04
C GLN A 115 -13.13 -3.57 5.75
N GLU A 116 -14.16 -3.98 5.00
CA GLU A 116 -15.40 -4.52 5.59
C GLU A 116 -15.14 -5.80 6.41
N VAL A 117 -14.33 -6.73 5.91
CA VAL A 117 -13.99 -7.96 6.64
C VAL A 117 -13.20 -7.66 7.92
N LEU A 118 -12.36 -6.63 7.91
CA LEU A 118 -11.60 -6.20 9.09
C LEU A 118 -12.53 -5.72 10.21
N GLU A 119 -13.58 -4.97 9.87
CA GLU A 119 -14.60 -4.50 10.81
C GLU A 119 -15.35 -5.68 11.45
N LEU A 120 -15.74 -6.68 10.65
CA LEU A 120 -16.35 -7.92 11.14
C LEU A 120 -15.44 -8.69 12.12
N GLU A 121 -14.12 -8.68 11.88
CA GLU A 121 -13.15 -9.34 12.77
C GLU A 121 -13.00 -8.59 14.11
N SER A 122 -13.05 -7.26 14.11
CA SER A 122 -13.02 -6.47 15.36
C SER A 122 -14.28 -6.66 16.20
N ASP A 123 -15.45 -6.74 15.59
CA ASP A 123 -16.72 -6.91 16.31
C ASP A 123 -16.78 -8.25 17.07
N LYS A 124 -16.15 -9.30 16.52
CA LYS A 124 -15.99 -10.59 17.21
C LYS A 124 -15.25 -10.47 18.54
N GLN A 125 -14.28 -9.56 18.66
CA GLN A 125 -13.55 -9.36 19.91
C GLN A 125 -14.43 -8.73 20.99
N VAL A 126 -15.40 -7.91 20.60
CA VAL A 126 -16.35 -7.26 21.51
C VAL A 126 -17.37 -8.27 22.06
N VAL A 127 -17.89 -9.17 21.21
CA VAL A 127 -18.89 -10.18 21.60
C VAL A 127 -18.31 -11.31 22.46
N GLY A 128 -16.97 -11.48 22.49
CA GLY A 128 -16.28 -12.45 23.35
C GLY A 128 -16.12 -12.03 24.82
N SER A 129 -16.50 -10.80 25.18
CA SER A 129 -16.36 -10.25 26.52
C SER A 129 -17.73 -10.08 27.18
N GLU A 130 -18.14 -11.05 28.01
CA GLU A 130 -19.26 -10.86 28.96
C GLU A 130 -18.96 -9.70 29.94
N PRO A 131 -19.99 -8.98 30.44
CA PRO A 131 -19.82 -7.67 31.06
C PRO A 131 -19.17 -7.79 32.44
N HIS A 132 -17.88 -7.49 32.52
CA HIS A 132 -17.22 -7.28 33.80
C HIS A 132 -17.68 -5.96 34.40
N ARG A 133 -18.19 -6.06 35.62
CA ARG A 133 -18.83 -4.99 36.39
C ARG A 133 -17.95 -3.74 36.46
N TYR A 134 -18.62 -2.62 36.24
CA TYR A 134 -18.19 -1.26 36.54
C TYR A 134 -17.44 -1.19 37.88
N THR A 135 -16.16 -0.79 37.83
CA THR A 135 -15.51 -0.06 38.91
C THR A 135 -14.88 1.18 38.31
N HIS A 136 -15.52 2.31 38.61
CA HIS A 136 -15.03 3.64 38.36
C HIS A 136 -14.11 4.00 39.54
N GLN A 137 -12.80 4.01 39.36
CA GLN A 137 -11.88 4.91 40.08
C GLN A 137 -10.45 4.88 39.51
N ASP A 138 -9.94 6.09 39.34
CA ASP A 138 -8.57 6.56 39.16
C ASP A 138 -7.83 6.42 37.81
N ALA A 139 -7.93 7.52 37.05
CA ALA A 139 -6.84 8.47 36.76
C ALA A 139 -5.64 7.97 35.92
N MET A 140 -5.43 8.56 34.74
CA MET A 140 -4.64 9.79 34.56
C MET A 140 -4.51 10.12 33.06
N ALA A 141 -4.94 11.32 32.69
CA ALA A 141 -4.63 11.91 31.40
C ALA A 141 -3.14 12.28 31.37
N VAL A 142 -2.34 11.52 30.63
CA VAL A 142 -0.97 11.92 30.31
C VAL A 142 -1.03 12.83 29.09
N THR A 143 -0.93 14.14 29.33
CA THR A 143 -0.60 15.11 28.29
C THR A 143 0.85 14.87 27.87
N ILE A 144 1.06 14.32 26.68
CA ILE A 144 2.40 14.16 26.10
C ILE A 144 2.87 15.56 25.68
N THR A 145 3.88 16.08 26.37
CA THR A 145 4.53 17.36 26.03
C THR A 145 5.48 17.19 24.84
N GLU A 146 5.61 18.25 24.03
CA GLU A 146 6.46 18.34 22.83
C GLU A 146 7.93 17.91 23.06
N GLU A 147 8.44 17.97 24.29
CA GLU A 147 9.80 17.54 24.64
C GLU A 147 10.04 16.02 24.51
N THR A 148 8.98 15.22 24.54
CA THR A 148 9.09 13.75 24.40
C THR A 148 9.22 13.32 22.93
N LEU A 149 8.86 14.20 21.98
CA LEU A 149 8.95 13.92 20.54
C LEU A 149 10.35 14.21 19.96
N CYS A 150 11.12 15.11 20.59
CA CYS A 150 12.48 15.46 20.13
C CYS A 150 13.55 14.38 20.43
N ARG A 151 13.38 13.56 21.48
CA ARG A 151 14.38 12.55 21.87
C ARG A 151 14.45 11.31 20.98
N VAL A 152 13.51 11.12 20.06
CA VAL A 152 13.50 9.97 19.12
C VAL A 152 14.19 10.32 17.79
N GLN A 153 14.46 11.61 17.52
CA GLN A 153 15.10 12.05 16.26
C GLN A 153 16.64 12.09 16.31
N GLU A 154 17.28 11.98 17.47
CA GLU A 154 18.75 12.03 17.58
C GLU A 154 19.45 10.68 17.42
N GLU A 155 18.76 9.54 17.53
CA GLU A 155 19.36 8.20 17.33
C GLU A 155 19.47 7.79 15.85
N ALA A 156 18.98 8.60 14.90
CA ALA A 156 18.97 8.29 13.47
C ALA A 156 20.07 9.01 12.64
N MET A 157 20.96 9.80 13.26
CA MET A 157 21.96 10.62 12.54
C MET A 157 23.42 10.40 12.97
N ALA A 158 23.80 9.20 13.45
CA ALA A 158 25.20 8.87 13.67
C ALA A 158 25.86 8.32 12.38
N PRO A 159 26.93 8.95 11.85
CA PRO A 159 27.68 8.42 10.71
C PRO A 159 28.55 7.22 11.15
N PRO A 160 28.65 6.14 10.35
CA PRO A 160 29.59 5.06 10.64
C PRO A 160 31.03 5.53 10.43
N VAL A 161 31.82 5.42 11.49
CA VAL A 161 33.27 5.63 11.49
C VAL A 161 33.94 4.56 10.62
N MET A 162 34.69 5.00 9.62
CA MET A 162 35.57 4.16 8.82
C MET A 162 36.79 3.74 9.65
N GLU A 163 36.96 2.44 9.88
CA GLU A 163 38.28 1.87 10.20
C GLU A 163 38.90 1.31 8.92
N ALA A 164 40.00 1.93 8.51
CA ALA A 164 40.85 1.48 7.43
C ALA A 164 41.66 0.26 7.89
N LYS A 165 41.44 -0.89 7.26
CA LYS A 165 42.45 -1.95 7.17
C LYS A 165 42.76 -2.18 5.69
N GLN A 166 44.00 -1.84 5.35
CA GLN A 166 44.73 -2.32 4.18
C GLN A 166 44.94 -3.84 4.30
N GLU A 167 45.37 -4.43 3.18
CA GLU A 167 45.74 -5.83 2.91
C GLU A 167 44.69 -6.57 2.06
N GLU A 168 44.95 -7.16 0.90
CA GLU A 168 46.13 -7.29 0.05
C GLU A 168 45.61 -7.67 -1.34
N GLU A 169 46.31 -7.24 -2.38
CA GLU A 169 46.06 -7.55 -3.77
C GLU A 169 46.40 -9.01 -4.06
N ILE A 170 45.40 -9.86 -4.34
CA ILE A 170 45.61 -11.16 -4.97
C ILE A 170 44.91 -11.16 -6.33
N VAL A 171 45.71 -10.88 -7.34
CA VAL A 171 45.42 -11.19 -8.75
C VAL A 171 45.45 -12.71 -8.90
N GLU A 172 44.27 -13.34 -9.00
CA GLU A 172 44.15 -14.67 -9.59
C GLU A 172 43.23 -14.58 -10.82
N GLU A 173 43.87 -14.38 -11.97
CA GLU A 173 43.31 -14.80 -13.25
C GLU A 173 43.09 -16.32 -13.23
N LYS A 174 41.83 -16.74 -13.16
CA LYS A 174 41.43 -18.05 -13.65
C LYS A 174 40.39 -17.86 -14.74
N GLN A 175 40.91 -17.70 -15.95
CA GLN A 175 40.21 -18.12 -17.14
C GLN A 175 39.85 -19.60 -16.98
N LEU A 176 38.58 -19.91 -17.26
CA LEU A 176 38.02 -21.15 -17.83
C LEU A 176 36.65 -21.38 -17.20
N ASN A 177 35.63 -20.93 -17.91
CA ASN A 177 34.48 -21.79 -18.15
C ASN A 177 33.95 -21.48 -19.54
N HIS A 178 34.10 -22.48 -20.42
CA HIS A 178 33.47 -22.52 -21.73
C HIS A 178 32.01 -22.07 -21.60
N LYS A 179 31.66 -20.94 -22.22
CA LYS A 179 30.28 -20.61 -22.55
C LYS A 179 29.85 -21.59 -23.64
N GLN A 180 29.45 -22.79 -23.21
CA GLN A 180 28.60 -23.63 -24.04
C GLN A 180 27.28 -22.85 -24.15
N GLU A 181 26.99 -22.34 -25.34
CA GLU A 181 25.78 -21.59 -25.62
C GLU A 181 24.58 -22.49 -25.29
N CYS A 182 23.98 -22.27 -24.12
CA CYS A 182 22.77 -22.96 -23.76
C CYS A 182 21.63 -22.38 -24.60
N GLU A 183 21.35 -23.01 -25.74
CA GLU A 183 20.35 -22.59 -26.75
C GLU A 183 18.89 -22.55 -26.25
N GLY A 184 18.63 -22.71 -24.95
CA GLY A 184 17.27 -22.61 -24.40
C GLY A 184 17.16 -22.13 -22.95
N CYS A 185 18.18 -22.32 -22.11
CA CYS A 185 18.10 -21.95 -20.69
C CYS A 185 18.55 -20.51 -20.39
N CYS A 186 19.44 -19.93 -21.22
CA CYS A 186 19.94 -18.57 -21.01
C CYS A 186 18.96 -17.47 -21.47
N SER A 187 18.08 -17.76 -22.44
CA SER A 187 17.07 -16.82 -22.95
C SER A 187 15.98 -16.50 -21.92
N VAL A 188 15.50 -17.52 -21.18
CA VAL A 188 14.48 -17.33 -20.14
C VAL A 188 15.03 -16.53 -18.97
N TYR A 189 16.24 -16.86 -18.50
CA TYR A 189 16.89 -16.12 -17.41
C TYR A 189 17.17 -14.65 -17.80
N SER A 190 17.71 -14.41 -19.00
CA SER A 190 17.93 -13.05 -19.53
C SER A 190 16.62 -12.26 -19.62
N ARG A 191 15.53 -12.89 -20.08
CA ARG A 191 14.20 -12.27 -20.14
C ARG A 191 13.62 -11.96 -18.76
N ILE A 192 13.86 -12.82 -17.77
CA ILE A 192 13.45 -12.60 -16.38
C ILE A 192 14.22 -11.40 -15.81
N LEU A 193 15.55 -11.37 -15.96
CA LEU A 193 16.36 -10.25 -15.47
C LEU A 193 15.95 -8.92 -16.11
N GLN A 194 15.75 -8.89 -17.43
CA GLN A 194 15.30 -7.69 -18.13
C GLN A 194 13.90 -7.23 -17.67
N HIS A 195 13.01 -8.16 -17.34
CA HIS A 195 11.70 -7.81 -16.77
C HIS A 195 11.83 -7.20 -15.37
N LEU A 196 12.69 -7.78 -14.51
CA LEU A 196 12.94 -7.26 -13.17
C LEU A 196 13.59 -5.87 -13.21
N GLU A 197 14.53 -5.66 -14.11
CA GLU A 197 15.20 -4.36 -14.33
C GLU A 197 14.21 -3.30 -14.80
N ARG A 198 13.43 -3.56 -15.86
CA ARG A 198 12.38 -2.63 -16.32
C ARG A 198 11.35 -2.31 -15.25
N ARG A 199 11.03 -3.30 -14.40
CA ARG A 199 10.10 -3.12 -13.29
C ARG A 199 10.72 -2.24 -12.20
N ALA A 200 11.98 -2.45 -11.86
CA ALA A 200 12.71 -1.62 -10.90
C ALA A 200 12.86 -0.18 -11.40
N GLU A 201 13.19 0.01 -12.68
CA GLU A 201 13.24 1.32 -13.32
C GLU A 201 11.87 2.01 -13.32
N ALA A 202 10.79 1.29 -13.64
CA ALA A 202 9.44 1.84 -13.60
C ALA A 202 9.04 2.26 -12.18
N GLU A 203 9.37 1.44 -11.18
CA GLU A 203 9.12 1.76 -9.78
C GLU A 203 9.95 2.96 -9.31
N GLN A 204 11.21 3.06 -9.74
CA GLN A 204 12.06 4.20 -9.44
C GLN A 204 11.53 5.49 -10.08
N ARG A 205 11.11 5.45 -11.35
CA ARG A 205 10.51 6.60 -12.03
C ARG A 205 9.27 7.12 -11.31
N LEU A 206 8.36 6.22 -10.91
CA LEU A 206 7.17 6.62 -10.16
C LEU A 206 7.53 7.30 -8.83
N ARG A 207 8.51 6.76 -8.08
CA ARG A 207 8.98 7.40 -6.84
C ARG A 207 9.60 8.77 -7.08
N GLU A 208 10.37 8.93 -8.16
CA GLU A 208 10.96 10.22 -8.54
C GLU A 208 9.88 11.24 -8.92
N GLU A 209 8.86 10.83 -9.68
CA GLU A 209 7.70 11.66 -10.02
C GLU A 209 6.89 12.05 -8.78
N GLU A 210 6.63 11.12 -7.86
CA GLU A 210 5.96 11.40 -6.58
C GLU A 210 6.73 12.44 -5.75
N LEU A 211 8.05 12.28 -5.63
CA LEU A 211 8.91 13.24 -4.93
C LEU A 211 8.94 14.60 -5.63
N ALA A 212 8.91 14.63 -6.97
CA ALA A 212 8.85 15.86 -7.74
C ALA A 212 7.53 16.61 -7.49
N LEU A 213 6.39 15.92 -7.61
CA LEU A 213 5.07 16.49 -7.32
C LEU A 213 4.99 17.00 -5.88
N ARG A 214 5.55 16.26 -4.90
CA ARG A 214 5.56 16.69 -3.50
C ARG A 214 6.39 17.96 -3.28
N ARG A 215 7.49 18.13 -4.02
CA ARG A 215 8.29 19.36 -3.99
C ARG A 215 7.55 20.55 -4.60
N GLU A 216 6.89 20.34 -5.74
CA GLU A 216 6.06 21.38 -6.39
C GLU A 216 4.90 21.80 -5.50
N GLU A 217 4.20 20.86 -4.86
CA GLU A 217 3.13 21.16 -3.91
C GLU A 217 3.64 22.02 -2.74
N LEU A 218 4.79 21.65 -2.16
CA LEU A 218 5.40 22.43 -1.08
C LEU A 218 5.82 23.83 -1.55
N GLN A 219 6.29 23.96 -2.79
CA GLN A 219 6.63 25.24 -3.37
C GLN A 219 5.37 26.12 -3.52
N LEU A 220 4.28 25.59 -4.09
CA LEU A 220 3.02 26.31 -4.23
C LEU A 220 2.45 26.72 -2.86
N GLN A 221 2.57 25.87 -1.84
CA GLN A 221 2.17 26.23 -0.48
C GLN A 221 2.98 27.41 0.08
N ARG A 222 4.30 27.43 -0.16
CA ARG A 222 5.18 28.53 0.25
C ARG A 222 4.84 29.83 -0.49
N GLU A 223 4.62 29.77 -1.80
CA GLU A 223 4.22 30.91 -2.62
C GLU A 223 2.87 31.48 -2.18
N ARG A 224 1.89 30.61 -1.92
CA ARG A 224 0.58 31.02 -1.39
C ARG A 224 0.71 31.74 -0.05
N ALA A 225 1.52 31.19 0.87
CA ALA A 225 1.77 31.83 2.16
C ALA A 225 2.49 33.18 2.02
N ALA A 226 3.41 33.31 1.06
CA ALA A 226 4.09 34.56 0.78
C ALA A 226 3.12 35.64 0.26
N LEU A 227 2.28 35.30 -0.72
CA LEU A 227 1.26 36.21 -1.25
C LEU A 227 0.25 36.64 -0.17
N GLU A 228 -0.13 35.73 0.73
CA GLU A 228 -1.02 36.08 1.84
C GLU A 228 -0.37 37.06 2.81
N ARG A 229 0.91 36.89 3.14
CA ARG A 229 1.67 37.84 3.97
C ARG A 229 1.79 39.20 3.29
N GLU A 230 2.15 39.24 2.01
CA GLU A 230 2.27 40.49 1.25
C GLU A 230 0.95 41.25 1.20
N ARG A 231 -0.17 40.54 1.02
CA ARG A 231 -1.52 41.12 1.08
C ARG A 231 -1.81 41.73 2.45
N GLN A 232 -1.52 41.02 3.54
CA GLN A 232 -1.71 41.52 4.90
C GLN A 232 -0.85 42.76 5.17
N GLU A 233 0.41 42.77 4.71
CA GLU A 233 1.28 43.94 4.82
C GLU A 233 0.77 45.13 4.01
N ALA A 234 0.26 44.90 2.80
CA ALA A 234 -0.32 45.96 1.98
C ALA A 234 -1.54 46.60 2.65
N GLU A 235 -2.43 45.77 3.22
CA GLU A 235 -3.59 46.22 3.97
C GLU A 235 -3.17 46.99 5.25
N HIS A 236 -2.15 46.52 5.97
CA HIS A 236 -1.59 47.23 7.11
C HIS A 236 -1.04 48.60 6.71
N ARG A 237 -0.22 48.66 5.65
CA ARG A 237 0.34 49.90 5.12
C ARG A 237 -0.74 50.89 4.69
N GLU A 238 -1.82 50.42 4.09
CA GLU A 238 -2.95 51.27 3.71
C GLU A 238 -3.65 51.86 4.93
N ARG A 239 -3.89 51.04 5.97
CA ARG A 239 -4.48 51.50 7.24
C ARG A 239 -3.59 52.54 7.93
N GLU A 240 -2.28 52.28 8.02
CA GLU A 240 -1.33 53.22 8.60
C GLU A 240 -1.33 54.57 7.85
N ARG A 241 -1.28 54.54 6.51
CA ARG A 241 -1.38 55.76 5.69
C ARG A 241 -2.67 56.52 5.93
N ARG A 242 -3.79 55.81 6.06
CA ARG A 242 -5.09 56.44 6.36
C ARG A 242 -5.08 57.11 7.75
N PHE A 243 -4.56 56.43 8.76
CA PHE A 243 -4.43 57.00 10.10
C PHE A 243 -3.50 58.21 10.13
N GLU A 244 -2.43 58.20 9.34
CA GLU A 244 -1.49 59.32 9.25
C GLU A 244 -2.13 60.55 8.60
N LEU A 245 -2.84 60.37 7.48
CA LEU A 245 -3.64 61.44 6.86
C LEU A 245 -4.70 61.99 7.82
N GLU A 246 -5.46 61.13 8.50
CA GLU A 246 -6.46 61.57 9.49
C GLU A 246 -5.82 62.33 10.66
N ARG A 247 -4.61 61.95 11.07
CA ARG A 247 -3.84 62.65 12.11
C ARG A 247 -3.40 64.04 11.63
N GLU A 248 -2.88 64.14 10.41
CA GLU A 248 -2.49 65.42 9.80
C GLU A 248 -3.68 66.37 9.67
N GLU A 249 -4.82 65.87 9.16
CA GLU A 249 -6.07 66.65 9.06
C GLU A 249 -6.53 67.19 10.42
N ARG A 250 -6.54 66.34 11.45
CA ARG A 250 -6.88 66.75 12.82
C ARG A 250 -5.91 67.80 13.36
N GLN A 251 -4.62 67.68 13.05
CA GLN A 251 -3.60 68.62 13.51
C GLN A 251 -3.77 69.99 12.87
N VAL A 252 -4.12 70.05 11.57
CA VAL A 252 -4.47 71.30 10.87
C VAL A 252 -5.74 71.93 11.45
N ILE A 253 -6.77 71.13 11.75
CA ILE A 253 -8.00 71.65 12.40
C ILE A 253 -7.65 72.28 13.76
N LEU A 254 -6.85 71.59 14.57
CA LEU A 254 -6.43 72.09 15.88
C LEU A 254 -5.59 73.36 15.79
N SER A 255 -4.72 73.51 14.78
CA SER A 255 -3.94 74.73 14.59
C SER A 255 -4.83 75.91 14.23
N ILE A 256 -5.80 75.73 13.32
CA ILE A 256 -6.77 76.76 12.95
C ILE A 256 -7.60 77.19 14.16
N LEU A 257 -8.10 76.24 14.96
CA LEU A 257 -8.86 76.53 16.18
C LEU A 257 -8.01 77.33 17.19
N ARG A 258 -6.74 76.95 17.36
CA ARG A 258 -5.82 77.65 18.26
C ARG A 258 -5.54 79.08 17.81
N GLU A 259 -5.28 79.30 16.52
CA GLU A 259 -5.09 80.64 15.95
C GLU A 259 -6.31 81.54 16.13
N ARG A 260 -7.51 80.97 16.04
CA ARG A 260 -8.77 81.71 16.19
C ARG A 260 -9.11 82.04 17.64
N ILE A 261 -8.63 81.25 18.60
CA ILE A 261 -8.82 81.47 20.04
C ILE A 261 -7.75 82.43 20.62
N MET A 262 -6.54 82.46 20.04
CA MET A 262 -5.43 83.30 20.51
C MET A 262 -5.32 84.68 19.81
N LYS A 263 -6.35 85.07 19.04
CA LYS A 263 -6.57 86.44 18.54
C LYS A 263 -7.78 87.03 19.23
#